data_AF-A0A1G6IU34-F1
#
_entry.id   AF-A0A1G6IU34-F1
#
_cell.length_a   1.000
_cell.length_b   1.000
_cell.length_c   1.000
_cell.angle_alpha   90.00
_cell.angle_beta   90.00
_cell.angle_gamma   90.00
#
_symmetry.space_group_name_H-M   'P 1'
#
loop_
_entity.id
_entity.type
_entity.pdbx_description
1 polymer ?
#
loop_
_entity_poly.entity_id
_entity_poly.type
_entity_poly.pdbx_seq_one_letter_code
_entity_poly.pdbx_strand_id
1 'polypeptide(L)'
;MNFKIIFILLCLVALGVYGYPKYKLIQQEKQIHKSNIAIPSGSAVQRLMPFLDHQSKAEFYNQYPIFSIDIRLVDYEQTDAPEGSSAFLKKFSCGTLNGLKTNTALYRNAALNVNEKDAVEFQYFIKNNLGQTILQVSQKMDQCDNIDELRAIKDSKFEPKTLEEVQANQPQPNAQGLAEAEARNRQEERGF
;
A
#
# COMPACT_ATOMS: atom_id res chain seq x y z
N MET A 1 -23.30 47.65 -13.44
CA MET A 1 -22.45 46.59 -12.87
C MET A 1 -22.92 45.25 -13.42
N ASN A 2 -22.12 44.57 -14.24
CA ASN A 2 -22.57 43.42 -15.02
C ASN A 2 -22.71 42.16 -14.15
N PHE A 3 -23.92 41.90 -13.64
CA PHE A 3 -24.28 40.72 -12.85
C PHE A 3 -23.82 39.39 -13.49
N LYS A 4 -23.79 39.32 -14.83
CA LYS A 4 -23.29 38.17 -15.59
C LYS A 4 -21.79 37.90 -15.37
N ILE A 5 -20.96 38.95 -15.28
CA ILE A 5 -19.51 38.82 -15.06
C ILE A 5 -19.24 38.37 -13.61
N ILE A 6 -20.01 38.90 -12.65
CA ILE A 6 -19.93 38.48 -11.25
C ILE A 6 -20.30 37.00 -11.10
N PHE A 7 -21.33 36.53 -11.78
CA PHE A 7 -21.76 35.13 -11.74
C PHE A 7 -20.70 34.18 -12.34
N ILE A 8 -20.09 34.55 -13.46
CA ILE A 8 -19.01 33.76 -14.09
C ILE A 8 -17.79 33.68 -13.17
N LEU A 9 -17.39 34.78 -12.53
CA LEU A 9 -16.31 34.79 -11.55
C LEU A 9 -16.64 33.90 -10.34
N LEU A 10 -17.88 33.93 -9.85
CA LEU A 10 -18.33 33.07 -8.75
C LEU A 10 -18.27 31.59 -9.12
N CYS A 11 -18.67 31.22 -10.34
CA CYS A 11 -18.56 29.85 -10.84
C CYS A 11 -17.09 29.41 -10.98
N LEU A 12 -16.21 30.28 -11.49
CA LEU A 12 -14.78 29.96 -11.61
C LEU A 12 -14.11 29.80 -10.25
N VAL A 13 -14.45 30.65 -9.28
CA VAL A 13 -13.97 30.52 -7.89
C VAL A 13 -14.52 29.25 -7.25
N ALA A 14 -15.80 28.93 -7.44
CA ALA A 14 -16.38 27.68 -6.92
C ALA A 14 -15.71 26.43 -7.54
N LEU A 15 -15.44 26.44 -8.85
CA LEU A 15 -14.71 25.35 -9.52
C LEU A 15 -13.25 25.26 -9.02
N GLY A 16 -12.59 26.39 -8.78
CA GLY A 16 -11.24 26.41 -8.22
C GLY A 16 -11.18 25.90 -6.78
N VAL A 17 -12.10 26.34 -5.92
CA VAL A 17 -12.13 26.00 -4.50
C VAL A 17 -12.60 24.56 -4.25
N TYR A 18 -13.61 24.09 -5.00
CA TYR A 18 -14.20 22.77 -4.77
C TYR A 18 -13.77 21.71 -5.78
N GLY A 19 -13.55 22.08 -7.05
CA GLY A 19 -13.20 21.14 -8.12
C GLY A 19 -11.74 20.70 -8.06
N TYR A 20 -10.82 21.62 -7.83
CA TYR A 20 -9.38 21.32 -7.76
C TYR A 20 -8.97 20.34 -6.65
N PRO A 21 -9.43 20.45 -5.38
CA PRO A 21 -9.08 19.47 -4.36
C PRO A 21 -9.64 18.07 -4.67
N LYS A 22 -10.86 18.00 -5.22
CA LYS A 22 -11.48 16.74 -5.65
C LYS A 22 -10.69 16.10 -6.81
N TYR A 23 -10.23 16.91 -7.76
CA TYR A 23 -9.38 16.43 -8.85
C TYR A 23 -8.06 15.85 -8.33
N LYS A 24 -7.38 16.54 -7.40
CA LYS A 24 -6.15 16.03 -6.77
C LYS A 24 -6.38 14.70 -6.07
N LEU A 25 -7.48 14.56 -5.33
CA LEU A 25 -7.82 13.32 -4.66
C LEU A 25 -7.98 12.16 -5.65
N ILE A 26 -8.73 12.37 -6.73
CA ILE A 26 -8.93 11.34 -7.77
C ILE A 26 -7.61 10.95 -8.44
N GLN A 27 -6.71 11.90 -8.69
CA GLN A 27 -5.39 11.59 -9.25
C GLN A 27 -4.55 10.77 -8.27
N GLN A 28 -4.59 11.12 -6.97
CA GLN A 28 -3.88 10.38 -5.94
C GLN A 28 -4.43 8.95 -5.79
N GLU A 29 -5.75 8.77 -5.83
CA GLU A 29 -6.40 7.44 -5.83
C GLU A 29 -5.92 6.60 -7.01
N LYS A 30 -5.87 7.18 -8.23
CA LYS A 30 -5.34 6.48 -9.42
C LYS A 30 -3.88 6.08 -9.27
N GLN A 31 -3.05 6.93 -8.65
CA GLN A 31 -1.64 6.60 -8.40
C GLN A 31 -1.52 5.42 -7.44
N ILE A 32 -2.27 5.43 -6.33
CA ILE A 32 -2.26 4.35 -5.34
C ILE A 32 -2.75 3.04 -5.95
N HIS A 33 -3.86 3.07 -6.70
CA HIS A 33 -4.38 1.91 -7.42
C HIS A 33 -3.31 1.30 -8.35
N LYS A 34 -2.65 2.13 -9.18
CA LYS A 34 -1.55 1.67 -10.04
C LYS A 34 -0.38 1.10 -9.25
N SER A 35 -0.01 1.74 -8.14
CA SER A 35 1.06 1.26 -7.27
C SER A 35 0.73 -0.09 -6.65
N ASN A 36 -0.51 -0.31 -6.21
CA ASN A 36 -0.96 -1.58 -5.65
C ASN A 36 -0.89 -2.72 -6.66
N ILE A 37 -1.32 -2.49 -7.91
CA ILE A 37 -1.20 -3.47 -8.99
C ILE A 37 0.28 -3.78 -9.30
N ALA A 38 1.15 -2.77 -9.22
CA ALA A 38 2.57 -2.90 -9.54
C ALA A 38 3.42 -3.53 -8.42
N ILE A 39 2.85 -3.85 -7.24
CA ILE A 39 3.62 -4.48 -6.15
C ILE A 39 4.14 -5.85 -6.63
N PRO A 40 5.45 -6.11 -6.54
CA PRO A 40 6.01 -7.40 -6.93
C PRO A 40 5.43 -8.57 -6.13
N SER A 41 5.09 -9.63 -6.84
CA SER A 41 4.60 -10.90 -6.29
C SER A 41 5.77 -11.87 -6.07
N GLY A 42 5.61 -12.83 -5.16
CA GLY A 42 6.61 -13.87 -4.86
C GLY A 42 7.74 -13.41 -3.94
N SER A 43 7.49 -12.45 -3.04
CA SER A 43 8.50 -11.92 -2.11
C SER A 43 8.36 -12.48 -0.70
N ALA A 44 9.48 -12.65 0.00
CA ALA A 44 9.47 -13.14 1.38
C ALA A 44 8.97 -12.06 2.37
N VAL A 45 8.07 -12.43 3.28
CA VAL A 45 7.49 -11.53 4.30
C VAL A 45 8.18 -11.72 5.65
N GLN A 46 9.31 -11.04 5.85
CA GLN A 46 10.12 -11.19 7.06
C GLN A 46 9.39 -10.80 8.35
N ARG A 47 8.39 -9.90 8.28
CA ARG A 47 7.62 -9.44 9.46
C ARG A 47 6.72 -10.51 10.07
N LEU A 48 6.49 -11.62 9.38
CA LEU A 48 5.73 -12.78 9.85
C LEU A 48 6.64 -13.92 10.30
N MET A 49 7.95 -13.66 10.44
CA MET A 49 8.97 -14.62 10.85
C MET A 49 9.63 -14.15 12.16
N PRO A 50 9.51 -14.88 13.29
CA PRO A 50 8.67 -16.07 13.50
C PRO A 50 7.16 -15.74 13.57
N PHE A 51 6.31 -16.77 13.43
CA PHE A 51 4.86 -16.64 13.56
C PHE A 51 4.38 -17.32 14.84
N LEU A 52 3.86 -16.55 15.81
CA LEU A 52 3.36 -17.07 17.11
C LEU A 52 4.32 -18.08 17.75
N ASP A 53 5.58 -17.66 17.91
CA ASP A 53 6.66 -18.46 18.51
C ASP A 53 7.07 -19.74 17.74
N HIS A 54 6.55 -19.93 16.53
CA HIS A 54 6.95 -20.99 15.61
C HIS A 54 7.88 -20.47 14.51
N GLN A 55 8.86 -21.29 14.14
CA GLN A 55 9.66 -21.00 12.97
C GLN A 55 8.77 -21.00 11.73
N SER A 56 8.86 -19.94 10.92
CA SER A 56 8.01 -19.78 9.75
C SER A 56 8.76 -19.28 8.54
N LYS A 57 8.21 -19.59 7.37
CA LYS A 57 8.51 -18.92 6.10
C LYS A 57 7.21 -18.31 5.60
N ALA A 58 7.28 -17.07 5.14
CA ALA A 58 6.11 -16.39 4.61
C ALA A 58 6.41 -15.83 3.21
N GLU A 59 5.50 -16.06 2.27
CA GLU A 59 5.59 -15.60 0.88
C GLU A 59 4.36 -14.77 0.53
N PHE A 60 4.58 -13.62 -0.10
CA PHE A 60 3.54 -12.71 -0.54
C PHE A 60 3.25 -12.87 -2.02
N TYR A 61 1.97 -12.92 -2.35
CA TYR A 61 1.45 -13.02 -3.71
C TYR A 61 0.47 -11.87 -3.97
N ASN A 62 0.79 -11.06 -4.99
CA ASN A 62 -0.10 -9.99 -5.44
C ASN A 62 -1.08 -10.51 -6.49
N GLN A 63 -2.37 -10.57 -6.13
CA GLN A 63 -3.48 -10.95 -6.99
C GLN A 63 -4.57 -9.86 -6.93
N TYR A 64 -4.13 -8.60 -6.95
CA TYR A 64 -4.96 -7.41 -6.72
C TYR A 64 -6.39 -7.52 -7.30
N PRO A 65 -7.44 -7.24 -6.51
CA PRO A 65 -7.43 -6.59 -5.20
C PRO A 65 -7.12 -7.50 -3.99
N ILE A 66 -6.84 -8.78 -4.23
CA ILE A 66 -6.51 -9.75 -3.18
C ILE A 66 -4.98 -9.85 -3.03
N PHE A 67 -4.51 -9.69 -1.80
CA PHE A 67 -3.12 -9.93 -1.42
C PHE A 67 -3.04 -11.22 -0.62
N SER A 68 -2.46 -12.26 -1.21
CA SER A 68 -2.37 -13.58 -0.60
C SER A 68 -1.01 -13.77 0.07
N ILE A 69 -1.00 -14.28 1.29
CA ILE A 69 0.22 -14.53 2.07
C ILE A 69 0.20 -15.98 2.54
N ASP A 70 1.15 -16.76 2.05
CA ASP A 70 1.36 -18.14 2.46
C ASP A 70 2.34 -18.18 3.62
N ILE A 71 1.93 -18.68 4.77
CA ILE A 71 2.76 -18.83 5.97
C ILE A 71 2.95 -20.30 6.23
N ARG A 72 4.16 -20.83 6.00
CA ARG A 72 4.53 -22.19 6.33
C ARG A 72 5.24 -22.24 7.67
N LEU A 73 4.66 -22.95 8.63
CA LEU A 73 5.27 -23.26 9.91
C LEU A 73 6.21 -24.45 9.72
N VAL A 74 7.52 -24.25 9.87
CA VAL A 74 8.52 -25.27 9.50
C VAL A 74 8.72 -26.32 10.59
N ASP A 75 8.35 -26.00 11.82
CA ASP A 75 8.50 -26.82 13.04
C ASP A 75 7.15 -27.31 13.59
N TYR A 76 6.08 -27.25 12.78
CA TYR A 76 4.72 -27.50 13.25
C TYR A 76 4.04 -28.61 12.44
N GLU A 77 3.72 -29.73 13.10
CA GLU A 77 3.14 -30.94 12.46
C GLU A 77 1.63 -31.05 12.60
N GLN A 78 1.01 -30.21 13.45
CA GLN A 78 -0.41 -30.35 13.77
C GLN A 78 -1.30 -29.94 12.59
N THR A 79 -2.55 -30.39 12.62
CA THR A 79 -3.57 -30.08 11.63
C THR A 79 -4.38 -28.83 11.95
N ASP A 80 -4.33 -28.36 13.20
CA ASP A 80 -4.99 -27.14 13.65
C ASP A 80 -3.96 -26.02 13.82
N ALA A 81 -4.29 -24.80 13.40
CA ALA A 81 -3.39 -23.66 13.54
C ALA A 81 -3.15 -23.28 15.01
N PRO A 82 -1.98 -22.70 15.34
CA PRO A 82 -1.69 -22.19 16.68
C PRO A 82 -2.80 -21.27 17.21
N GLU A 83 -3.09 -21.35 18.50
CA GLU A 83 -4.13 -20.54 19.13
C GLU A 83 -3.88 -19.05 18.88
N GLY A 84 -4.94 -18.29 18.59
CA GLY A 84 -4.83 -16.85 18.33
C GLY A 84 -4.36 -16.47 16.92
N SER A 85 -4.02 -17.43 16.05
CA SER A 85 -3.57 -17.18 14.65
C SER A 85 -4.48 -16.22 13.87
N SER A 86 -5.79 -16.47 13.89
CA SER A 86 -6.77 -15.63 13.17
C SER A 86 -6.81 -14.20 13.70
N ALA A 87 -6.85 -14.04 15.03
CA ALA A 87 -6.87 -12.72 15.67
C ALA A 87 -5.57 -11.94 15.39
N PHE A 88 -4.42 -12.61 15.46
CA PHE A 88 -3.14 -12.02 15.14
C PHE A 88 -3.08 -11.52 13.70
N LEU A 89 -3.49 -12.34 12.72
CA LEU A 89 -3.41 -11.98 11.30
C LEU A 89 -4.34 -10.82 10.92
N LYS A 90 -5.57 -10.80 11.48
CA LYS A 90 -6.48 -9.66 11.32
C LYS A 90 -5.87 -8.37 11.91
N LYS A 91 -5.34 -8.45 13.13
CA LYS A 91 -4.67 -7.32 13.78
C LYS A 91 -3.42 -6.86 13.03
N PHE A 92 -2.64 -7.80 12.49
CA PHE A 92 -1.47 -7.51 11.67
C PHE A 92 -1.86 -6.73 10.41
N SER A 93 -2.87 -7.21 9.69
CA SER A 93 -3.41 -6.56 8.47
C SER A 93 -3.85 -5.13 8.78
N CYS A 94 -4.75 -4.95 9.74
CA CYS A 94 -5.27 -3.63 10.10
C CYS A 94 -4.18 -2.72 10.69
N GLY A 95 -3.18 -3.30 11.35
CA GLY A 95 -2.01 -2.58 11.85
C GLY A 95 -1.20 -1.91 10.74
N THR A 96 -1.20 -2.43 9.51
CA THR A 96 -0.51 -1.79 8.38
C THR A 96 -1.09 -0.42 8.02
N LEU A 97 -2.40 -0.22 8.21
CA LEU A 97 -3.06 1.06 7.96
C LEU A 97 -2.60 2.15 8.93
N ASN A 98 -2.01 1.80 10.09
CA ASN A 98 -1.46 2.79 11.01
C ASN A 98 -0.29 3.57 10.41
N GLY A 99 0.36 3.07 9.36
CA GLY A 99 1.35 3.85 8.58
C GLY A 99 0.75 5.09 7.93
N LEU A 100 -0.57 5.15 7.73
CA LEU A 100 -1.24 6.33 7.17
C LEU A 100 -1.35 7.49 8.17
N LYS A 101 -1.14 7.25 9.48
CA LYS A 101 -1.21 8.30 10.52
C LYS A 101 -0.19 9.42 10.27
N THR A 102 0.95 9.11 9.67
CA THR A 102 2.04 10.06 9.39
C THR A 102 1.99 10.65 7.98
N ASN A 103 0.99 10.31 7.16
CA ASN A 103 0.84 10.79 5.79
C ASN A 103 -0.02 12.06 5.71
N THR A 104 0.02 12.76 4.58
CA THR A 104 -0.88 13.89 4.30
C THR A 104 -2.34 13.44 4.24
N ALA A 105 -3.31 14.31 4.58
CA ALA A 105 -4.73 13.99 4.44
C ALA A 105 -5.10 13.60 3.01
N LEU A 106 -4.47 14.22 2.00
CA LEU A 106 -4.68 13.85 0.60
C LEU A 106 -4.31 12.38 0.34
N TYR A 107 -3.11 11.96 0.72
CA TYR A 107 -2.64 10.59 0.52
C TYR A 107 -3.45 9.59 1.36
N ARG A 108 -3.67 9.90 2.65
CA ARG A 108 -4.43 9.05 3.56
C ARG A 108 -5.85 8.81 3.05
N ASN A 109 -6.58 9.87 2.69
CA ASN A 109 -7.93 9.73 2.17
C ASN A 109 -7.96 8.98 0.83
N ALA A 110 -6.99 9.22 -0.05
CA ALA A 110 -6.88 8.47 -1.29
C ALA A 110 -6.65 6.97 -1.03
N ALA A 111 -5.74 6.61 -0.12
CA ALA A 111 -5.45 5.22 0.23
C ALA A 111 -6.67 4.51 0.82
N LEU A 112 -7.37 5.16 1.77
CA LEU A 112 -8.57 4.60 2.38
C LEU A 112 -9.71 4.44 1.37
N ASN A 113 -9.89 5.42 0.47
CA ASN A 113 -10.90 5.32 -0.58
C ASN A 113 -10.57 4.21 -1.58
N VAL A 114 -9.30 3.99 -1.92
CA VAL A 114 -8.89 2.86 -2.80
C VAL A 114 -9.16 1.53 -2.11
N ASN A 115 -8.81 1.39 -0.83
CA ASN A 115 -9.10 0.16 -0.07
C ASN A 115 -10.60 -0.19 -0.07
N GLU A 116 -11.46 0.82 0.07
CA GLU A 116 -12.92 0.68 0.03
C GLU A 116 -13.45 0.39 -1.39
N LYS A 117 -13.07 1.21 -2.38
CA LYS A 117 -13.57 1.11 -3.77
C LYS A 117 -13.15 -0.18 -4.45
N ASP A 118 -11.91 -0.59 -4.25
CA ASP A 118 -11.36 -1.77 -4.90
C ASP A 118 -11.59 -3.03 -4.05
N ALA A 119 -12.20 -2.90 -2.87
CA ALA A 119 -12.43 -3.98 -1.90
C ALA A 119 -11.15 -4.76 -1.58
N VAL A 120 -10.08 -4.03 -1.24
CA VAL A 120 -8.75 -4.62 -0.99
C VAL A 120 -8.82 -5.59 0.19
N GLU A 121 -8.31 -6.80 -0.01
CA GLU A 121 -8.40 -7.89 0.95
C GLU A 121 -7.03 -8.58 1.12
N PHE A 122 -6.64 -8.85 2.37
CA PHE A 122 -5.52 -9.74 2.67
C PHE A 122 -6.05 -11.14 2.99
N GLN A 123 -5.56 -12.13 2.26
CA GLN A 123 -5.82 -13.55 2.50
C GLN A 123 -4.56 -14.21 3.02
N TYR A 124 -4.70 -15.00 4.08
CA TYR A 124 -3.61 -15.70 4.71
C TYR A 124 -3.88 -17.20 4.67
N PHE A 125 -2.88 -17.97 4.27
CA PHE A 125 -2.91 -19.43 4.29
C PHE A 125 -1.81 -19.93 5.22
N ILE A 126 -2.20 -20.41 6.39
CA ILE A 126 -1.26 -21.05 7.31
C ILE A 126 -1.13 -22.51 6.90
N LYS A 127 0.10 -22.95 6.68
CA LYS A 127 0.46 -24.31 6.30
C LYS A 127 1.33 -24.95 7.39
N ASN A 128 1.10 -26.21 7.68
CA ASN A 128 2.00 -26.99 8.53
C ASN A 128 3.31 -27.34 7.79
N ASN A 129 4.20 -28.07 8.45
CA ASN A 129 5.49 -28.44 7.89
C ASN A 129 5.37 -29.34 6.65
N LEU A 130 4.28 -30.10 6.50
CA LEU A 130 3.96 -30.93 5.32
C LEU A 130 3.41 -30.10 4.14
N GLY A 131 3.13 -28.81 4.36
CA GLY A 131 2.56 -27.92 3.34
C GLY A 131 1.03 -27.99 3.22
N GLN A 132 0.35 -28.69 4.12
CA GLN A 132 -1.10 -28.71 4.20
C GLN A 132 -1.61 -27.41 4.82
N THR A 133 -2.59 -26.77 4.19
CA THR A 133 -3.28 -25.60 4.76
C THR A 133 -4.10 -26.02 5.98
N ILE A 134 -3.77 -25.45 7.13
CA ILE A 134 -4.41 -25.70 8.44
C ILE A 134 -5.31 -24.54 8.89
N LEU A 135 -5.14 -23.35 8.30
CA LEU A 135 -6.05 -22.22 8.52
C LEU A 135 -6.04 -21.28 7.31
N GLN A 136 -7.20 -20.76 6.97
CA GLN A 136 -7.37 -19.65 6.04
C GLN A 136 -8.03 -18.47 6.76
N VAL A 137 -7.48 -17.27 6.58
CA VAL A 137 -8.01 -16.04 7.19
C VAL A 137 -8.11 -14.96 6.13
N SER A 138 -9.25 -14.29 6.05
CA SER A 138 -9.43 -13.08 5.25
C SER A 138 -9.60 -11.86 6.14
N GLN A 139 -9.01 -10.75 5.73
CA GLN A 139 -9.26 -9.42 6.30
C GLN A 139 -9.43 -8.40 5.17
N LYS A 140 -10.64 -7.83 5.06
CA LYS A 140 -10.87 -6.69 4.19
C LYS A 140 -10.35 -5.43 4.84
N MET A 141 -9.66 -4.60 4.07
CA MET A 141 -8.99 -3.42 4.62
C MET A 141 -9.96 -2.31 5.00
N ASP A 142 -11.13 -2.24 4.34
CA ASP A 142 -12.22 -1.32 4.65
C ASP A 142 -12.99 -1.67 5.94
N GLN A 143 -12.79 -2.88 6.48
CA GLN A 143 -13.43 -3.37 7.70
C GLN A 143 -12.52 -3.26 8.94
N CYS A 144 -11.38 -2.59 8.83
CA CYS A 144 -10.47 -2.42 9.94
C CYS A 144 -10.95 -1.35 10.92
N ASP A 145 -10.90 -1.66 12.23
CA ASP A 145 -11.41 -0.79 13.30
C ASP A 145 -10.74 0.60 13.36
N ASN A 146 -9.54 0.75 12.80
CA ASN A 146 -8.80 2.01 12.79
C ASN A 146 -9.16 2.95 11.63
N ILE A 147 -10.08 2.59 10.73
CA ILE A 147 -10.43 3.45 9.59
C ILE A 147 -11.03 4.79 10.02
N ASP A 148 -11.98 4.78 10.95
CA ASP A 148 -12.64 6.01 11.38
C ASP A 148 -11.65 6.97 12.05
N GLU A 149 -10.73 6.44 12.85
CA GLU A 149 -9.63 7.19 13.44
C GLU A 149 -8.77 7.83 12.33
N LEU A 150 -8.37 7.07 11.32
CA LEU A 150 -7.53 7.55 10.23
C LEU A 150 -8.23 8.65 9.41
N ARG A 151 -9.54 8.54 9.16
CA ARG A 151 -10.31 9.58 8.47
C ARG A 151 -10.44 10.86 9.31
N ALA A 152 -10.48 10.73 10.64
CA ALA A 152 -10.64 11.86 11.56
C ALA A 152 -9.36 12.66 11.80
N ILE A 153 -8.18 12.12 11.45
CA ILE A 153 -6.90 12.85 11.58
C ILE A 153 -6.94 14.09 10.68
N LYS A 154 -6.91 15.27 11.31
CA LYS A 154 -6.66 16.55 10.63
C LYS A 154 -5.18 16.67 10.33
N ASP A 155 -4.82 17.35 9.24
CA ASP A 155 -3.41 17.60 8.95
C ASP A 155 -2.76 18.34 10.13
N SER A 156 -1.87 17.65 10.85
CA SER A 156 -0.90 18.31 11.71
C SER A 156 0.11 18.97 10.77
N LYS A 157 -0.01 20.29 10.57
CA LYS A 157 0.92 21.19 9.83
C LYS A 157 2.10 20.46 9.16
N PHE A 158 1.82 19.71 8.11
CA PHE A 158 2.85 19.15 7.26
C PHE A 158 2.84 20.02 6.02
N GLU A 159 3.79 20.96 5.96
CA GLU A 159 4.02 21.68 4.72
C GLU A 159 4.50 20.65 3.69
N PRO A 160 3.83 20.54 2.53
CA PRO A 160 4.28 19.63 1.50
C PRO A 160 5.67 20.07 1.05
N LYS A 161 6.69 19.25 1.30
CA LYS A 161 7.98 19.42 0.63
C LYS A 161 7.73 19.44 -0.87
N THR A 162 8.21 20.50 -1.52
CA THR A 162 8.01 20.69 -2.96
C THR A 162 8.72 19.59 -3.74
N LEU A 163 8.28 19.35 -4.98
CA LEU A 163 8.89 18.35 -5.86
C LEU A 163 10.41 18.55 -6.02
N GLU A 164 10.86 19.80 -5.93
CA GLU A 164 12.28 20.20 -5.93
C GLU A 164 13.05 19.69 -4.69
N GLU A 165 12.45 19.69 -3.49
CA GLU A 165 13.11 19.18 -2.27
C GLU A 165 13.20 17.65 -2.23
N VAL A 166 12.28 16.97 -2.89
CA VAL A 166 12.29 15.50 -3.05
C VAL A 166 13.34 15.08 -4.07
N GLN A 167 13.55 15.87 -5.13
CA GLN A 167 14.59 15.63 -6.13
C GLN A 167 16.00 16.00 -5.63
N ALA A 168 16.13 17.02 -4.78
CA ALA A 168 17.41 17.44 -4.20
C ALA A 168 18.00 16.44 -3.17
N ASN A 169 17.20 15.50 -2.64
CA ASN A 169 17.62 14.51 -1.64
C ASN A 169 17.69 13.08 -2.18
N GLN A 170 17.49 12.86 -3.48
CA GLN A 170 17.84 11.57 -4.08
C GLN A 170 19.37 11.47 -4.18
N PRO A 171 20.00 10.35 -3.79
CA PRO A 171 21.41 10.13 -4.09
C PRO A 171 21.59 10.27 -5.60
N GLN A 172 22.37 11.26 -6.03
CA GLN A 172 22.74 11.34 -7.44
C GLN A 172 23.45 10.04 -7.82
N PRO A 173 23.09 9.40 -8.95
CA PRO A 173 23.82 8.23 -9.39
C PRO A 173 25.29 8.62 -9.53
N ASN A 174 26.17 7.93 -8.80
CA ASN A 174 27.59 8.11 -9.05
C ASN A 174 27.88 7.70 -10.50
N ALA A 175 28.83 8.37 -11.14
CA ALA A 175 29.15 8.15 -12.56
C ALA A 175 29.49 6.68 -12.90
N GLN A 176 29.88 5.89 -11.89
CA GLN A 176 30.07 4.44 -12.00
C GLN A 176 28.76 3.67 -12.24
N GLY A 177 27.68 3.96 -11.51
CA GLY A 177 26.39 3.27 -11.68
C GLY A 177 25.73 3.55 -13.04
N LEU A 178 25.94 4.75 -13.60
CA LEU A 178 25.45 5.10 -14.93
C LEU A 178 26.24 4.38 -16.03
N ALA A 179 27.57 4.29 -15.90
CA ALA A 179 28.42 3.56 -16.82
C ALA A 179 28.17 2.03 -16.80
N GLU A 180 27.87 1.46 -15.64
CA GLU A 180 27.50 0.04 -15.50
C GLU A 180 26.12 -0.30 -16.08
N ALA A 181 25.16 0.63 -16.00
CA ALA A 181 23.85 0.47 -16.63
C ALA A 181 23.94 0.58 -18.17
N GLU A 182 24.73 1.53 -18.69
CA GLU A 182 24.99 1.67 -20.12
C GLU A 182 25.84 0.53 -20.71
N ALA A 183 26.69 -0.11 -19.90
CA ALA A 183 27.44 -1.29 -20.32
C ALA A 183 26.54 -2.54 -20.43
N ARG A 184 25.58 -2.71 -19.51
CA ARG A 184 24.59 -3.80 -19.57
C ARG A 184 23.64 -3.69 -20.75
N ASN A 185 23.08 -2.50 -21.00
CA ASN A 185 22.18 -2.30 -22.15
C ASN A 185 22.90 -2.54 -23.50
N ARG A 186 24.19 -2.19 -23.61
CA ARG A 186 24.99 -2.49 -24.81
C ARG A 186 25.36 -3.97 -24.98
N GLN A 187 25.31 -4.76 -23.92
CA GLN A 187 25.48 -6.22 -24.01
C GLN A 187 24.19 -6.91 -24.45
N GLU A 188 23.03 -6.41 -24.02
CA GLU A 188 21.72 -6.93 -24.45
C GLU A 188 21.45 -6.65 -25.94
N GLU A 189 21.86 -5.48 -26.47
CA GLU A 189 21.70 -5.15 -27.90
C GLU A 189 22.63 -5.96 -28.84
N ARG A 190 23.69 -6.59 -28.33
CA ARG A 190 24.61 -7.44 -29.12
C ARG A 190 24.27 -8.93 -29.03
N GLY A 191 23.23 -9.28 -28.28
CA GLY A 191 22.74 -10.65 -28.10
C GLY A 191 21.50 -10.95 -28.93
N PHE A 192 21.56 -10.74 -30.24
CA PHE A 192 20.68 -11.34 -31.25
C PHE A 192 21.44 -11.55 -32.55
#